data_AF-A0A7G8ENB7-F1
#
_entry.id   AF-A0A7G8ENB7-F1
#
_cell.length_a   1.000
_cell.length_b   1.000
_cell.length_c   1.000
_cell.angle_alpha   90.00
_cell.angle_beta   90.00
_cell.angle_gamma   90.00
#
_symmetry.space_group_name_H-M   'P 1'
#
loop_
_entity.id
_entity.type
_entity.pdbx_description
1 polymer ?
#
loop_
_entity_poly.entity_id
_entity_poly.type
_entity_poly.pdbx_seq_one_letter_code
_entity_poly.pdbx_strand_id
1 'polypeptide(L)'
;MLSPQALRQAGLAALLVLSGMSSQAQDLVGCQLLDGQLSCVPGVSTDPEAQIRALRRQIAGTISQEDAVEQSIKGLESLELAGEASEGALLQAVADADALAALPASAYHWYRLAPDDSTWLLISTAAGPTYRLQPEDVGREVMLVISVDGGAGRSESTAKPASRRQASPPVGPIRP
;
A
#
# COMPACT_ATOMS: atom_id res chain seq x y z
N MET A 1 -53.63 -24.41 -52.44
CA MET A 1 -52.87 -24.38 -53.71
C MET A 1 -51.48 -24.93 -53.37
N LEU A 2 -51.14 -26.23 -53.40
CA LEU A 2 -51.05 -27.20 -54.52
C LEU A 2 -50.64 -26.53 -55.85
N SER A 3 -49.58 -26.89 -56.60
CA SER A 3 -48.49 -27.87 -56.50
C SER A 3 -47.35 -27.39 -57.47
N PRO A 4 -46.59 -28.22 -58.22
CA PRO A 4 -45.17 -28.51 -58.00
C PRO A 4 -44.26 -28.30 -59.25
N GLN A 5 -42.97 -28.65 -59.16
CA GLN A 5 -42.09 -29.32 -60.17
C GLN A 5 -40.63 -28.87 -59.94
N ALA A 6 -39.76 -29.73 -59.38
CA ALA A 6 -39.09 -30.87 -60.00
C ALA A 6 -37.90 -30.45 -60.88
N LEU A 7 -36.67 -30.68 -60.39
CA LEU A 7 -35.59 -31.20 -61.21
C LEU A 7 -34.61 -32.01 -60.35
N ARG A 8 -34.59 -33.32 -60.65
CA ARG A 8 -33.55 -34.28 -60.26
C ARG A 8 -32.30 -33.99 -61.10
N GLN A 9 -31.13 -34.16 -60.51
CA GLN A 9 -29.99 -34.99 -60.97
C GLN A 9 -28.73 -34.55 -60.20
N ALA A 10 -28.22 -35.36 -59.28
CA ALA A 10 -27.25 -36.44 -59.51
C ALA A 10 -25.84 -35.90 -59.78
N GLY A 11 -24.97 -35.99 -58.76
CA GLY A 11 -23.55 -35.66 -58.87
C GLY A 11 -22.81 -35.96 -57.57
N LEU A 12 -22.31 -37.18 -57.45
CA LEU A 12 -21.39 -37.63 -56.40
C LEU A 12 -20.08 -36.83 -56.46
N ALA A 13 -19.68 -36.20 -55.35
CA ALA A 13 -18.28 -35.95 -55.00
C ALA A 13 -18.20 -35.50 -53.53
N ALA A 14 -18.24 -36.44 -52.60
CA ALA A 14 -17.82 -36.21 -51.22
C ALA A 14 -16.29 -36.15 -51.19
N LEU A 15 -15.71 -34.96 -51.30
CA LEU A 15 -14.31 -34.68 -50.99
C LEU A 15 -14.23 -34.16 -49.55
N LEU A 16 -14.14 -35.09 -48.61
CA LEU A 16 -13.70 -34.85 -47.23
C LEU A 16 -12.22 -34.49 -47.26
N VAL A 17 -11.89 -33.20 -47.24
CA VAL A 17 -10.53 -32.72 -46.95
C VAL A 17 -10.34 -32.78 -45.43
N LEU A 18 -10.00 -33.97 -44.92
CA LEU A 18 -9.28 -34.11 -43.66
C LEU A 18 -7.80 -34.00 -43.99
N SER A 19 -7.13 -32.93 -43.54
CA SER A 19 -5.73 -32.92 -43.10
C SER A 19 -5.26 -31.48 -42.90
N GLY A 20 -4.90 -31.14 -41.66
CA GLY A 20 -4.28 -29.86 -41.32
C GLY A 20 -4.80 -29.20 -40.05
N MET A 21 -5.27 -29.96 -39.06
CA MET A 21 -5.20 -29.43 -37.69
C MET A 21 -3.72 -29.38 -37.35
N SER A 22 -3.08 -28.23 -37.59
CA SER A 22 -1.75 -27.94 -37.08
C SER A 22 -1.83 -28.05 -35.57
N SER A 23 -1.47 -29.23 -35.06
CA SER A 23 -1.22 -29.46 -33.65
C SER A 23 0.03 -28.67 -33.34
N GLN A 24 -0.14 -27.37 -33.08
CA GLN A 24 0.87 -26.56 -32.44
C GLN A 24 1.09 -27.24 -31.09
N ALA A 25 2.15 -28.03 -30.98
CA ALA A 25 2.65 -28.46 -29.68
C ALA A 25 2.98 -27.17 -28.94
N GLN A 26 2.04 -26.71 -28.10
CA GLN A 26 2.25 -25.53 -27.29
C GLN A 26 3.33 -25.93 -26.29
N ASP A 27 4.53 -25.38 -26.48
CA ASP A 27 5.63 -25.48 -25.51
C ASP A 27 5.12 -24.85 -24.21
N LEU A 28 4.65 -25.69 -23.30
CA LEU A 28 4.01 -25.30 -22.04
C LEU A 28 5.10 -24.97 -21.00
N VAL A 29 5.90 -23.96 -21.31
CA VAL A 29 6.97 -23.46 -20.42
C VAL A 29 6.34 -22.86 -19.17
N GLY A 30 6.74 -23.38 -18.01
CA GLY A 30 6.17 -22.98 -16.71
C GLY A 30 4.97 -23.83 -16.28
N CYS A 31 4.58 -24.84 -17.05
CA CYS A 31 3.60 -25.83 -16.64
C CYS A 31 4.23 -27.21 -16.49
N GLN A 32 3.89 -27.90 -15.40
CA GLN A 32 4.26 -29.28 -15.15
C GLN A 32 3.01 -30.14 -15.05
N LEU A 33 3.03 -31.32 -15.67
CA LEU A 33 1.98 -32.31 -15.50
C LEU A 33 2.25 -33.11 -14.22
N LEU A 34 1.39 -32.99 -13.20
CA LEU A 34 1.41 -33.85 -12.01
C LEU A 34 0.09 -34.62 -11.98
N ASP A 35 0.16 -35.94 -11.84
CA ASP A 35 -1.01 -36.84 -11.75
C ASP A 35 -2.04 -36.67 -12.90
N GLY A 36 -1.57 -36.35 -14.10
CA GLY A 36 -2.43 -36.13 -15.28
C GLY A 36 -3.11 -34.75 -15.31
N GLN A 37 -2.87 -33.89 -14.32
CA GLN A 37 -3.36 -32.52 -14.29
C GLN A 37 -2.22 -31.52 -14.61
N LEU A 38 -2.51 -30.58 -15.50
CA LEU A 38 -1.56 -29.53 -15.87
C LEU A 38 -1.53 -28.45 -14.78
N SER A 39 -0.39 -28.30 -14.10
CA SER A 39 -0.15 -27.29 -13.07
C SER A 39 0.80 -26.23 -13.62
N CYS A 40 0.31 -25.01 -13.81
CA CYS A 40 1.09 -23.90 -14.37
C CYS A 40 1.46 -22.88 -13.29
N VAL A 41 2.71 -22.40 -13.33
CA VAL A 41 3.16 -21.26 -12.52
C VAL A 41 2.60 -19.96 -13.15
N PRO A 42 1.77 -19.20 -12.43
CA PRO A 42 1.23 -17.95 -12.95
C PRO A 42 2.34 -16.96 -13.31
N GLY A 43 2.35 -16.45 -14.54
CA GLY A 43 3.28 -15.40 -15.00
C GLY A 43 4.48 -15.87 -15.83
N VAL A 44 4.63 -17.18 -16.04
CA VAL A 44 5.62 -17.74 -16.98
C VAL A 44 4.89 -18.15 -18.25
N SER A 45 5.11 -17.44 -19.34
CA SER A 45 4.55 -17.75 -20.66
C SER A 45 5.60 -17.58 -21.75
N THR A 46 5.44 -18.31 -22.86
CA THR A 46 6.29 -18.19 -24.05
C THR A 46 6.09 -16.88 -24.82
N ASP A 47 5.03 -16.12 -24.53
CA ASP A 47 4.76 -14.80 -25.12
C ASP A 47 5.53 -13.70 -24.35
N PRO A 48 6.56 -13.07 -24.97
CA PRO A 48 7.27 -11.95 -24.37
C PRO A 48 6.36 -10.76 -24.06
N GLU A 49 5.28 -10.54 -24.83
CA GLU A 49 4.35 -9.46 -24.56
C GLU A 49 3.49 -9.73 -23.31
N ALA A 50 3.10 -10.99 -23.09
CA ALA A 50 2.39 -11.38 -21.87
C ALA A 50 3.27 -11.18 -20.63
N GLN A 51 4.56 -11.47 -20.73
CA GLN A 51 5.53 -11.20 -19.68
C GLN A 51 5.68 -9.70 -19.41
N ILE A 52 5.77 -8.88 -20.47
CA ILE A 52 5.80 -7.41 -20.35
C ILE A 52 4.50 -6.88 -19.71
N ARG A 53 3.33 -7.42 -20.08
CA ARG A 53 2.04 -7.05 -19.47
C ARG A 53 1.97 -7.45 -17.99
N ALA A 54 2.53 -8.59 -17.60
CA ALA A 54 2.60 -9.00 -16.21
C ALA A 54 3.51 -8.05 -15.40
N LEU A 55 4.69 -7.74 -15.91
CA LEU A 55 5.62 -6.81 -15.26
C LEU A 55 5.04 -5.40 -15.13
N ARG A 56 4.36 -4.89 -16.17
CA ARG A 56 3.68 -3.58 -16.12
C ARG A 56 2.59 -3.51 -15.06
N ARG A 57 1.81 -4.59 -14.86
CA ARG A 57 0.79 -4.64 -13.79
C ARG A 57 1.43 -4.60 -12.41
N GLN A 58 2.55 -5.30 -12.22
CA GLN A 58 3.28 -5.27 -10.96
C GLN A 58 3.86 -3.88 -10.68
N ILE A 59 4.48 -3.23 -11.68
CA ILE A 59 5.00 -1.87 -11.57
C ILE A 59 3.90 -0.87 -11.21
N ALA A 60 2.76 -0.92 -11.90
CA ALA A 60 1.63 -0.01 -11.62
C ALA A 60 1.09 -0.16 -10.19
N GLY A 61 1.05 -1.39 -9.66
CA GLY A 61 0.68 -1.63 -8.26
C GLY A 61 1.67 -1.01 -7.28
N THR A 62 2.98 -1.14 -7.54
CA THR A 62 4.02 -0.55 -6.70
C THR A 62 3.99 0.98 -6.70
N ILE A 63 3.81 1.60 -7.87
CA ILE A 63 3.72 3.07 -7.98
C ILE A 63 2.55 3.62 -7.15
N SER A 64 1.38 2.97 -7.23
CA SER A 64 0.22 3.40 -6.44
C SER A 64 0.46 3.33 -4.93
N GLN A 65 1.30 2.39 -4.46
CA GLN A 65 1.65 2.27 -3.05
C GLN A 65 2.62 3.38 -2.61
N GLU A 66 3.55 3.76 -3.48
CA GLU A 66 4.51 4.87 -3.23
C GLU A 66 3.79 6.23 -3.22
N ASP A 67 2.85 6.45 -4.14
CA ASP A 67 2.06 7.68 -4.20
C ASP A 67 1.21 7.89 -2.93
N ALA A 68 0.60 6.82 -2.39
CA ALA A 68 -0.20 6.90 -1.17
C ALA A 68 0.62 7.25 0.08
N VAL A 69 1.86 6.75 0.13
CA VAL A 69 2.82 7.06 1.21
C VAL A 69 3.25 8.52 1.11
N GLU A 70 3.58 9.01 -0.08
CA GLU A 70 3.97 10.40 -0.29
C GLU A 70 2.83 11.37 0.03
N GLN A 71 1.59 11.04 -0.36
CA GLN A 71 0.40 11.82 -0.01
C GLN A 71 0.17 11.88 1.50
N SER A 72 0.31 10.74 2.20
CA SER A 72 0.18 10.68 3.65
C SER A 72 1.24 11.54 4.35
N ILE A 73 2.48 11.49 3.87
CA ILE A 73 3.58 12.30 4.39
C ILE A 73 3.29 13.78 4.20
N LYS A 74 2.86 14.18 3.00
CA LYS A 74 2.52 15.57 2.69
C LYS A 74 1.38 16.09 3.58
N GLY A 75 0.37 15.27 3.85
CA GLY A 75 -0.73 15.60 4.75
C GLY A 75 -0.29 15.85 6.20
N LEU A 76 0.87 15.32 6.61
CA LEU A 76 1.44 15.52 7.93
C LEU A 76 2.43 16.70 8.00
N GLU A 77 2.86 17.30 6.90
CA GLU A 77 3.88 18.38 6.91
C GLU A 77 3.50 19.54 7.84
N SER A 78 2.20 19.82 8.01
CA SER A 78 1.66 20.83 8.91
C SER A 78 1.17 20.25 10.25
N LEU A 79 1.83 19.21 10.76
CA LEU A 79 1.47 18.61 12.05
C LEU A 79 1.66 19.63 13.18
N GLU A 80 0.56 19.96 13.85
CA GLU A 80 0.50 20.85 15.00
C GLU A 80 -0.22 20.18 16.18
N LEU A 81 -0.11 20.79 17.36
CA LEU A 81 -0.84 20.40 18.56
C LEU A 81 -1.80 21.50 18.96
N ALA A 82 -3.09 21.17 19.04
CA ALA A 82 -4.12 22.04 19.56
C ALA A 82 -4.43 21.69 21.02
N GLY A 83 -4.61 22.70 21.86
CA GLY A 83 -4.95 22.56 23.27
C GLY A 83 -4.24 23.59 24.14
N GLU A 84 -4.62 23.64 25.41
CA GLU A 84 -3.95 24.52 26.38
C GLU A 84 -2.71 23.83 26.95
N ALA A 85 -1.62 24.59 27.07
CA ALA A 85 -0.41 24.17 27.78
C ALA A 85 -0.62 24.29 29.30
N SER A 86 -1.49 23.47 29.87
CA SER A 86 -1.76 23.41 31.32
C SER A 86 -2.02 21.98 31.80
N GLU A 87 -1.68 21.68 33.05
CA GLU A 87 -1.90 20.39 33.68
C GLU A 87 -3.35 19.93 33.50
N GLY A 88 -3.55 18.66 33.15
CA GLY A 88 -4.86 18.07 32.93
C GLY A 88 -5.57 18.48 31.63
N ALA A 89 -5.05 19.46 30.87
CA ALA A 89 -5.59 19.80 29.57
C ALA A 89 -5.33 18.72 28.51
N LEU A 90 -6.17 18.69 27.49
CA LEU A 90 -6.05 17.75 26.38
C LEU A 90 -5.32 18.42 25.22
N LEU A 91 -4.20 17.83 24.81
CA LEU A 91 -3.55 18.14 23.54
C LEU A 91 -4.06 17.18 22.47
N GLN A 92 -4.30 17.71 21.27
CA GLN A 92 -4.80 16.98 20.11
C GLN A 92 -3.93 17.28 18.89
N ALA A 93 -3.55 16.22 18.16
CA ALA A 93 -2.87 16.33 16.88
C ALA A 93 -3.79 16.97 15.83
N VAL A 94 -3.28 17.96 15.13
CA VAL A 94 -3.95 18.63 14.02
C VAL A 94 -3.04 18.55 12.80
N ALA A 95 -3.56 17.95 11.73
CA ALA A 95 -2.93 17.85 10.42
C ALA A 95 -4.05 17.55 9.39
N ASP A 96 -3.69 17.09 8.20
CA ASP A 96 -4.70 16.56 7.27
C ASP A 96 -5.50 15.41 7.92
N ALA A 97 -6.82 15.50 7.82
CA ALA A 97 -7.73 14.59 8.52
C ALA A 97 -7.66 13.16 7.97
N ASP A 98 -7.52 13.01 6.65
CA ASP A 98 -7.43 11.71 6.01
C ASP A 98 -6.09 11.04 6.35
N ALA A 99 -4.99 11.82 6.38
CA ALA A 99 -3.69 11.35 6.82
C ALA A 99 -3.69 10.85 8.27
N LEU A 100 -4.33 11.57 9.20
CA LEU A 100 -4.43 11.15 10.60
C LEU A 100 -5.32 9.90 10.77
N ALA A 101 -6.42 9.81 10.02
CA ALA A 101 -7.36 8.69 10.08
C ALA A 101 -6.77 7.38 9.52
N ALA A 102 -5.82 7.48 8.59
CA ALA A 102 -5.12 6.33 8.01
C ALA A 102 -4.10 5.67 8.98
N LEU A 103 -3.75 6.33 10.09
CA LEU A 103 -2.66 5.89 10.97
C LEU A 103 -3.17 5.08 12.17
N PRO A 104 -2.47 3.98 12.54
CA PRO A 104 -2.75 3.27 13.78
C PRO A 104 -2.32 4.11 15.00
N ALA A 105 -2.92 3.86 16.17
CA ALA A 105 -2.56 4.54 17.41
C ALA A 105 -1.07 4.40 17.78
N SER A 106 -0.42 3.30 17.37
CA SER A 106 1.01 3.06 17.56
C SER A 106 1.93 3.93 16.71
N ALA A 107 1.40 4.65 15.72
CA ALA A 107 2.18 5.61 14.94
C ALA A 107 2.52 6.87 15.75
N TYR A 108 1.75 7.18 16.79
CA TYR A 108 1.83 8.40 17.59
C TYR A 108 2.72 8.19 18.81
N HIS A 109 3.80 8.96 18.88
CA HIS A 109 4.78 8.88 19.96
C HIS A 109 4.90 10.24 20.62
N TRP A 110 4.48 10.31 21.88
CA TRP A 110 4.56 11.54 22.66
C TRP A 110 5.87 11.62 23.40
N TYR A 111 6.47 12.81 23.40
CA TYR A 111 7.74 13.10 24.05
C TYR A 111 7.60 14.28 25.00
N ARG A 112 8.37 14.21 26.08
CA ARG A 112 8.50 15.26 27.07
C ARG A 112 9.95 15.68 27.20
N LEU A 113 10.19 16.98 27.30
CA LEU A 113 11.53 17.49 27.55
C LEU A 113 11.99 17.11 28.97
N ALA A 114 13.19 16.54 29.06
CA ALA A 114 13.86 16.22 30.30
C ALA A 114 14.10 17.51 31.12
N PRO A 115 14.22 17.41 32.46
CA PRO A 115 14.29 18.60 33.32
C PRO A 115 15.61 19.38 33.19
N ASP A 116 16.59 18.82 32.48
CA ASP A 116 17.86 19.43 32.14
C ASP A 116 17.84 20.09 30.74
N ASP A 117 16.67 20.17 30.11
CA ASP A 117 16.41 20.72 28.78
C ASP A 117 17.27 20.10 27.65
N SER A 118 17.86 18.92 27.90
CA SER A 118 18.86 18.33 26.99
C SER A 118 18.29 17.25 26.08
N THR A 119 17.25 16.54 26.55
CA THR A 119 16.81 15.28 25.94
C THR A 119 15.30 15.15 25.91
N TRP A 120 14.76 14.66 24.79
CA TRP A 120 13.35 14.28 24.67
C TRP A 120 13.13 12.85 25.17
N LEU A 121 12.30 12.70 26.19
CA LEU A 121 11.95 11.43 26.81
C LEU A 121 10.62 10.92 26.25
N LEU A 122 10.60 9.68 25.78
CA LEU A 122 9.37 9.03 25.31
C LEU A 122 8.40 8.82 26.48
N ILE A 123 7.15 9.22 26.30
CA ILE A 123 6.04 8.91 27.19
C ILE A 123 5.43 7.59 26.74
N SER A 124 5.96 6.46 27.24
CA SER A 124 5.60 5.11 26.75
C SER A 124 4.14 4.72 26.97
N THR A 125 3.42 5.41 27.87
CA THR A 125 2.01 5.19 28.16
C THR A 125 1.07 5.96 27.24
N ALA A 126 1.60 6.89 26.44
CA ALA A 126 0.82 7.74 25.55
C ALA A 126 0.86 7.21 24.12
N ALA A 127 -0.33 6.99 23.55
CA ALA A 127 -0.53 6.54 22.17
C ALA A 127 -1.78 7.21 21.58
N GLY A 128 -1.87 7.23 20.26
CA GLY A 128 -2.95 7.88 19.53
C GLY A 128 -2.83 9.41 19.41
N PRO A 129 -3.82 10.03 18.77
CA PRO A 129 -3.76 11.43 18.35
C PRO A 129 -3.99 12.44 19.48
N THR A 130 -4.29 11.98 20.70
CA THR A 130 -4.58 12.86 21.83
C THR A 130 -3.78 12.46 23.05
N TYR A 131 -3.34 13.44 23.83
CA TYR A 131 -2.65 13.23 25.09
C TYR A 131 -3.16 14.20 26.14
N ARG A 132 -3.45 13.67 27.33
CA ARG A 132 -3.82 14.49 28.48
C ARG A 132 -2.56 14.81 29.26
N LEU A 133 -2.26 16.09 29.39
CA LEU A 133 -1.10 16.58 30.14
C LEU A 133 -1.19 16.11 31.59
N GLN A 134 -0.09 15.52 32.07
CA GLN A 134 0.04 14.95 33.40
C GLN A 134 0.83 15.90 34.32
N PRO A 135 0.76 15.72 35.65
CA PRO A 135 1.52 16.53 36.60
C PRO A 135 3.03 16.51 36.32
N GLU A 136 3.57 15.41 35.79
CA GLU A 136 4.99 15.30 35.48
C GLU A 136 5.42 16.14 34.26
N ASP A 137 4.47 16.64 33.47
CA ASP A 137 4.70 17.52 32.32
C ASP A 137 4.87 18.99 32.73
N VAL A 138 4.42 19.38 33.94
CA VAL A 138 4.45 20.76 34.42
C VAL A 138 5.87 21.33 34.39
N GLY A 139 6.00 22.54 33.86
CA GLY A 139 7.26 23.25 33.68
C GLY A 139 8.10 22.77 32.49
N ARG A 140 7.62 21.82 31.68
CA ARG A 140 8.35 21.22 30.55
C ARG A 140 7.62 21.46 29.24
N GLU A 141 8.27 21.10 28.15
CA GLU A 141 7.64 21.06 26.83
C GLU A 141 7.22 19.63 26.46
N VAL A 142 6.15 19.53 25.69
CA VAL A 142 5.61 18.27 25.14
C VAL A 142 5.54 18.37 23.62
N MET A 143 5.92 17.29 22.93
CA MET A 143 5.92 17.20 21.47
C MET A 143 5.35 15.86 21.03
N LEU A 144 4.72 15.83 19.86
CA LEU A 144 4.27 14.61 19.20
C LEU A 144 5.16 14.30 18.00
N VAL A 145 5.55 13.04 17.86
CA VAL A 145 6.20 12.51 16.65
C VAL A 145 5.34 11.40 16.07
N ILE A 146 4.93 11.55 14.82
CA ILE A 146 4.21 10.55 14.06
C ILE A 146 5.21 9.80 13.17
N SER A 147 5.20 8.47 13.25
CA SER A 147 5.99 7.60 12.38
C SER A 147 5.10 6.96 11.33
N VAL A 148 5.38 7.23 10.06
CA VAL A 148 4.73 6.60 8.91
C VAL A 148 5.69 5.57 8.35
N ASP A 149 5.22 4.33 8.21
CA ASP A 149 5.97 3.32 7.47
C ASP A 149 6.05 3.77 6.02
N GLY A 150 7.24 4.16 5.58
CA GLY A 150 7.48 4.38 4.16
C GLY A 150 7.23 3.05 3.47
N GLY A 151 6.27 3.00 2.55
CA GLY A 151 6.03 1.83 1.73
C GLY A 151 7.35 1.28 1.19
N ALA A 152 7.42 -0.02 0.97
CA ALA A 152 8.63 -0.69 0.54
C ALA A 152 9.09 -0.16 -0.83
N GLY A 153 9.88 0.91 -0.83
CA GLY A 153 10.61 1.39 -2.00
C GLY A 153 11.58 0.29 -2.37
N ARG A 154 11.21 -0.53 -3.36
CA ARG A 154 12.07 -1.57 -3.89
C ARG A 154 13.09 -0.91 -4.82
N SER A 155 13.96 -0.09 -4.25
CA SER A 155 15.28 0.03 -4.84
C SER A 155 15.90 -1.36 -4.75
N GLU A 156 16.48 -1.85 -5.84
CA GLU A 156 17.24 -3.10 -5.98
C GLU A 156 18.48 -3.13 -5.05
N SER A 157 18.23 -3.06 -3.75
CA SER A 157 19.19 -3.09 -2.66
C SER A 157 18.41 -3.44 -1.40
N THR A 158 19.01 -4.26 -0.56
CA THR A 158 18.58 -4.76 0.76
C THR A 158 18.17 -3.70 1.80
N ALA A 159 17.77 -2.50 1.39
CA ALA A 159 17.32 -1.43 2.26
C ALA A 159 15.93 -1.73 2.83
N LYS A 160 15.85 -1.81 4.15
CA LYS A 160 14.61 -1.87 4.92
C LYS A 160 13.72 -0.66 4.54
N PRO A 161 12.38 -0.80 4.46
CA PRO A 161 11.50 0.35 4.25
C PRO A 161 11.85 1.46 5.23
N ALA A 162 12.16 2.65 4.70
CA ALA A 162 12.53 3.79 5.51
C ALA A 162 11.26 4.37 6.16
N SER A 163 11.12 4.22 7.48
CA SER A 163 10.07 4.91 8.23
C SER A 163 10.33 6.42 8.18
N ARG A 164 9.35 7.21 7.72
CA ARG A 164 9.43 8.67 7.80
C ARG A 164 8.80 9.14 9.10
N ARG A 165 9.41 10.16 9.71
CA ARG A 165 8.92 10.76 10.95
C ARG A 165 8.59 12.22 10.74
N GLN A 166 7.46 12.63 11.28
CA GLN A 166 7.03 14.02 11.33
C GLN A 166 6.85 14.42 12.79
N ALA A 167 7.46 15.53 13.18
CA ALA A 167 7.33 16.09 14.52
C ALA A 167 6.45 17.33 14.49
N SER A 168 5.67 17.53 15.56
CA SER A 168 5.00 18.81 15.81
C SER A 168 6.00 19.84 16.37
N PRO A 169 5.69 21.14 16.31
CA PRO A 169 6.28 22.09 17.23
C PRO A 169 6.03 21.66 18.70
N PRO A 170 6.97 21.90 19.62
CA PRO A 170 6.75 21.71 21.05
C PRO A 170 5.66 22.64 21.60
N VAL A 171 4.89 22.16 22.57
CA VAL A 171 3.93 22.93 23.36
C VAL A 171 4.43 23.03 24.80
N GLY A 172 4.58 24.24 25.31
CA GLY A 172 4.99 24.49 26.69
C GLY A 172 5.68 25.84 26.88
N PRO A 173 6.25 26.10 28.07
CA PRO A 173 6.24 25.20 29.22
C PRO A 173 4.82 24.97 29.77
N ILE A 174 4.51 23.73 30.17
CA ILE A 174 3.19 23.39 30.70
C ILE A 174 2.96 24.10 32.03
N ARG A 175 1.84 24.82 32.15
CA ARG A 175 1.44 25.50 33.38
C ARG A 175 0.80 24.50 34.37
N PRO A 176 0.91 24.73 35.68
CA PRO A 176 0.10 24.01 36.67
C PRO A 176 -1.40 24.32 36.51
#